data_AF-A0A2T3Y0X8-F1
#
_entry.id   AF-A0A2T3Y0X8-F1
#
_cell.length_a   1.000
_cell.length_b   1.000
_cell.length_c   1.000
_cell.angle_alpha   90.00
_cell.angle_beta   90.00
_cell.angle_gamma   90.00
#
_symmetry.space_group_name_H-M   'P 1'
#
loop_
_entity.id
_entity.type
_entity.pdbx_description
1 polymer ?
#
loop_
_entity_poly.entity_id
_entity_poly.type
_entity_poly.pdbx_seq_one_letter_code
_entity_poly.pdbx_strand_id
1 'polypeptide(L)'
;MNRKTNRRGAVAAPARRTRMSAALLTLGMTCAAGAHAQSLETQAATGTAAPSESVVINLINLLVKRGVLTQQNANELISEARTEAAQAKAANGSSAGWLAAAAVVNAPTQPGDVAVPYVPQVVRDQIRDQVKQEVIAQAKAENWAQPNTFPDWVSRIKIDGDLRVRDEYRFFGSGNANNVTNFAAINQGGGFDINPNTNTTQLPTQNTTANRNNLERYRARLGVTALLSEQLSAGVQLASGNDNGPVSTTATAGGGWSKKSIWLNKAFFSYTPTPWMNVLAGRFDNPFFSSDLLFSNDLEMDGLAANFRHALPANPDVTLFGTLGVFPIQYTSDNFPSNSTDKVGGDTKWMFGAQFGAEWKINSQNRLKGALAYYDFQNFRGTLSSPCALYLGATSCSTDNEAPAFMQGGNTLIALRNIVQNPNLAPGLTPQPQLFGLAYNYRLLDIKAQWDTVVANRVKLRLDGEFVRNLAYNEDKAFNAASLPVNNYESTSVNATRADYRSGPNGFLAKATIGEPEPTSKGQWNFSVGYKYLQPDATLDAFTDPDFHLGGTNARGYILAASYAVARDAWLSARYLSAKEVYGPPVTIDVLQLELNARF
;
A
#
# COMPACT_ATOMS: atom_id res chain seq x y z
N MET A 1 -40.87 75.64 3.43
CA MET A 1 -40.28 76.57 4.42
C MET A 1 -39.20 75.81 5.20
N ASN A 2 -37.93 76.22 5.05
CA ASN A 2 -36.72 75.94 5.87
C ASN A 2 -36.33 74.49 6.23
N ARG A 3 -35.24 73.94 5.62
CA ARG A 3 -33.79 73.96 6.03
C ARG A 3 -33.45 72.71 6.88
N LYS A 4 -32.41 71.88 6.62
CA LYS A 4 -31.02 72.20 6.22
C LYS A 4 -30.23 70.90 5.84
N THR A 5 -29.45 70.96 4.75
CA THR A 5 -28.01 70.54 4.52
C THR A 5 -27.53 69.11 4.89
N ASN A 6 -26.66 68.37 4.15
CA ASN A 6 -25.59 68.68 3.18
C ASN A 6 -25.19 67.42 2.34
N ARG A 7 -25.03 67.52 1.00
CA ARG A 7 -23.79 67.48 0.16
C ARG A 7 -22.93 66.20 0.25
N ARG A 8 -22.88 65.36 -0.80
CA ARG A 8 -22.03 65.38 -2.04
C ARG A 8 -20.53 65.07 -1.82
N GLY A 9 -20.00 64.10 -2.57
CA GLY A 9 -18.60 64.12 -3.03
C GLY A 9 -17.95 62.75 -3.22
N ALA A 10 -17.89 62.27 -4.47
CA ALA A 10 -16.99 61.22 -4.94
C ALA A 10 -15.61 61.79 -5.26
N VAL A 11 -14.51 61.10 -4.92
CA VAL A 11 -13.19 61.20 -5.58
C VAL A 11 -12.43 59.87 -5.40
N ALA A 12 -11.73 59.47 -6.47
CA ALA A 12 -10.93 58.28 -6.66
C ALA A 12 -9.55 58.28 -5.98
N ALA A 13 -9.03 57.06 -5.71
CA ALA A 13 -7.63 56.55 -5.70
C ALA A 13 -6.53 57.32 -4.90
N PRO A 14 -5.60 56.64 -4.21
CA PRO A 14 -4.56 55.88 -4.92
C PRO A 14 -4.12 54.55 -4.28
N ALA A 15 -3.48 53.74 -5.13
CA ALA A 15 -2.74 52.53 -4.80
C ALA A 15 -1.72 52.76 -3.67
N ARG A 16 -1.73 51.85 -2.68
CA ARG A 16 -0.59 51.64 -1.76
C ARG A 16 -0.01 50.26 -2.01
N ARG A 17 1.23 50.28 -2.49
CA ARG A 17 2.17 49.15 -2.47
C ARG A 17 2.47 48.81 -1.02
N THR A 18 2.02 47.66 -0.55
CA THR A 18 2.52 47.04 0.68
C THR A 18 3.48 45.92 0.29
N ARG A 19 4.77 46.21 0.45
CA ARG A 19 5.85 45.21 0.50
C ARG A 19 5.63 44.40 1.77
N MET A 20 5.25 43.14 1.64
CA MET A 20 5.44 42.15 2.71
C MET A 20 6.49 41.16 2.25
N SER A 21 7.57 41.16 3.03
CA SER A 21 8.80 40.44 2.83
C SER A 21 8.56 38.93 2.77
N ALA A 22 8.93 38.33 1.64
CA ALA A 22 9.08 36.90 1.51
C ALA A 22 10.31 36.44 2.31
N ALA A 23 10.09 35.68 3.38
CA ALA A 23 11.15 34.92 4.04
C ALA A 23 11.40 33.65 3.22
N LEU A 24 12.31 33.76 2.26
CA LEU A 24 12.90 32.66 1.52
C LEU A 24 13.86 31.89 2.44
N LEU A 25 13.49 30.67 2.82
CA LEU A 25 14.42 29.69 3.40
C LEU A 25 15.12 28.96 2.25
N THR A 26 16.21 29.57 1.77
CA THR A 26 17.16 28.96 0.83
C THR A 26 18.20 28.16 1.62
N LEU A 27 18.11 26.82 1.64
CA LEU A 27 19.26 25.98 1.98
C LEU A 27 20.07 25.73 0.69
N GLY A 28 21.11 26.55 0.50
CA GLY A 28 22.12 26.33 -0.52
C GLY A 28 23.10 25.25 -0.09
N MET A 29 23.13 24.13 -0.83
CA MET A 29 24.27 23.22 -0.84
C MET A 29 25.36 23.83 -1.72
N THR A 30 26.50 24.17 -1.13
CA THR A 30 27.74 24.43 -1.87
C THR A 30 28.73 23.32 -1.58
N CYS A 31 28.99 22.51 -2.60
CA CYS A 31 30.15 21.62 -2.67
C CYS A 31 31.42 22.45 -2.92
N ALA A 32 32.50 22.13 -2.22
CA ALA A 32 33.86 22.30 -2.71
C ALA A 32 34.71 21.10 -2.22
N ALA A 33 35.23 20.34 -3.18
CA ALA A 33 36.27 19.33 -3.04
C ALA A 33 37.58 19.97 -2.54
N GLY A 34 38.56 19.29 -1.96
CA GLY A 34 38.79 17.88 -1.66
C GLY A 34 40.23 17.75 -1.13
N ALA A 35 40.55 16.67 -0.43
CA ALA A 35 41.91 16.11 -0.36
C ALA A 35 41.87 14.78 0.40
N HIS A 36 42.56 13.80 -0.18
CA HIS A 36 42.78 12.47 0.36
C HIS A 36 43.45 12.50 1.74
N ALA A 37 42.96 11.70 2.68
CA ALA A 37 43.75 11.17 3.77
C ALA A 37 43.30 9.72 4.02
N GLN A 38 44.06 8.77 3.47
CA GLN A 38 44.08 7.40 3.97
C GLN A 38 44.80 7.44 5.33
N SER A 39 44.10 7.10 6.42
CA SER A 39 44.73 6.89 7.73
C SER A 39 44.52 5.44 8.17
N LEU A 40 45.54 4.62 7.92
CA LEU A 40 46.22 3.76 8.91
C LEU A 40 45.40 3.18 10.09
N GLU A 41 44.24 2.57 9.86
CA GLU A 41 43.51 1.82 10.89
C GLU A 41 43.44 0.30 10.62
N THR A 42 44.19 -0.21 9.65
CA THR A 42 44.18 -1.66 9.29
C THR A 42 45.50 -2.39 9.58
N GLN A 43 46.40 -1.83 10.39
CA GLN A 43 47.62 -2.52 10.87
C GLN A 43 47.92 -2.19 12.34
N ALA A 44 47.02 -2.57 13.24
CA ALA A 44 47.31 -2.65 14.67
C ALA A 44 46.50 -3.77 15.33
N ALA A 45 46.51 -4.95 14.71
CA ALA A 45 45.93 -6.17 15.24
C ALA A 45 46.94 -7.32 15.14
N THR A 46 48.15 -7.12 15.67
CA THR A 46 49.13 -8.18 15.95
C THR A 46 50.17 -7.67 16.93
N GLY A 47 50.24 -8.24 18.14
CA GLY A 47 51.39 -8.08 19.04
C GLY A 47 51.05 -7.73 20.48
N THR A 48 50.72 -8.74 21.28
CA THR A 48 50.73 -8.67 22.75
C THR A 48 52.19 -8.63 23.22
N ALA A 49 52.69 -7.44 23.54
CA ALA A 49 53.89 -7.26 24.35
C ALA A 49 53.69 -6.04 25.25
N ALA A 50 53.88 -6.21 26.56
CA ALA A 50 53.84 -5.10 27.51
C ALA A 50 54.88 -4.03 27.11
N PRO A 51 54.54 -2.73 27.16
CA PRO A 51 55.45 -1.68 26.74
C PRO A 51 56.70 -1.69 27.62
N SER A 52 57.88 -1.65 27.01
CA SER A 52 59.15 -1.59 27.75
C SER A 52 59.26 -0.25 28.50
N GLU A 53 59.95 -0.27 29.65
CA GLU A 53 60.18 0.90 30.52
C GLU A 53 60.67 2.15 29.75
N SER A 54 61.45 1.93 28.69
CA SER A 54 61.96 2.96 27.79
C SER A 54 60.87 3.71 27.00
N VAL A 55 59.75 3.06 26.64
CA VAL A 55 58.69 3.67 25.83
C VAL A 55 57.80 4.57 26.68
N VAL A 56 57.49 4.16 27.91
CA VAL A 56 56.68 4.95 28.86
C VAL A 56 57.42 6.22 29.27
N ILE A 57 58.71 6.12 29.58
CA ILE A 57 59.54 7.29 29.96
C ILE A 57 59.65 8.28 28.79
N ASN A 58 59.80 7.79 27.55
CA ASN A 58 59.85 8.66 26.38
C ASN A 58 58.52 9.38 26.12
N LEU A 59 57.38 8.73 26.38
CA LEU A 59 56.06 9.35 26.24
C LEU A 59 55.84 10.46 27.29
N ILE A 60 56.23 10.23 28.55
CA ILE A 60 56.13 11.23 29.63
C ILE A 60 56.99 12.46 29.30
N ASN A 61 58.22 12.27 28.83
CA ASN A 61 59.09 13.38 28.41
C ASN A 61 58.51 14.17 27.23
N LEU A 62 57.79 13.50 26.31
CA LEU A 62 57.13 14.15 25.18
C LEU A 62 55.93 14.99 25.62
N LEU A 63 55.22 14.58 26.66
CA LEU A 63 54.10 15.32 27.26
C LEU A 63 54.56 16.56 28.03
N VAL A 64 55.72 16.50 28.70
CA VAL A 64 56.35 17.69 29.29
C VAL A 64 56.78 18.67 28.21
N LYS A 65 57.39 18.17 27.12
CA LYS A 65 57.83 19.02 26.00
C LYS A 65 56.67 19.70 25.27
N ARG A 66 55.47 19.12 25.32
CA ARG A 66 54.23 19.70 24.78
C ARG A 66 53.49 20.59 25.78
N GLY A 67 54.06 20.83 26.97
CA GLY A 67 53.50 21.72 28.00
C GLY A 67 52.27 21.17 28.70
N VAL A 68 51.92 19.90 28.48
CA VAL A 68 50.74 19.24 29.08
C VAL A 68 51.03 18.82 30.52
N LEU A 69 52.29 18.61 30.86
CA LEU A 69 52.73 18.16 32.18
C LEU A 69 53.91 19.00 32.69
N THR A 70 53.95 19.31 33.98
CA THR A 70 55.11 19.97 34.59
C THR A 70 56.26 18.98 34.79
N GLN A 71 57.51 19.47 34.79
CA GLN A 71 58.69 18.62 35.01
C GLN A 71 58.64 17.90 36.36
N GLN A 72 58.03 18.52 37.38
CA GLN A 72 57.86 17.93 38.70
C GLN A 72 56.90 16.73 38.66
N ASN A 73 55.72 16.88 38.05
CA ASN A 73 54.74 15.80 37.93
C ASN A 73 55.26 14.65 37.04
N ALA A 74 56.11 14.95 36.06
CA ALA A 74 56.74 13.94 35.21
C ALA A 74 57.72 13.07 35.99
N ASN A 75 58.51 13.68 36.88
CA ASN A 75 59.46 12.96 37.72
C ASN A 75 58.73 12.05 38.73
N GLU A 76 57.60 12.50 39.27
CA GLU A 76 56.73 11.69 40.13
C GLU A 76 56.15 10.48 39.38
N LEU A 77 55.62 10.67 38.17
CA LEU A 77 55.08 9.58 37.35
C LEU A 77 56.16 8.58 36.90
N ILE A 78 57.38 9.04 36.60
CA ILE A 78 58.50 8.15 36.26
C ILE A 78 58.95 7.36 37.49
N SER A 79 58.95 7.98 38.67
CA SER A 79 59.20 7.31 39.95
C SER A 79 58.16 6.22 40.21
N GLU A 80 56.88 6.56 40.08
CA GLU A 80 55.75 5.67 40.29
C GLU A 80 55.78 4.46 39.34
N ALA A 81 55.99 4.70 38.05
CA ALA A 81 56.14 3.66 37.03
C ALA A 81 57.34 2.72 37.29
N ARG A 82 58.45 3.25 37.84
CA ARG A 82 59.60 2.42 38.24
C ARG A 82 59.31 1.57 39.46
N THR A 83 58.62 2.13 40.46
CA THR A 83 58.17 1.37 41.63
C THR A 83 57.17 0.28 41.26
N GLU A 84 56.25 0.55 40.34
CA GLU A 84 55.26 -0.42 39.87
C GLU A 84 55.90 -1.55 39.05
N ALA A 85 56.87 -1.23 38.19
CA ALA A 85 57.67 -2.21 37.46
C ALA A 85 58.60 -3.04 38.39
N ALA A 86 59.12 -2.45 39.47
CA ALA A 86 59.90 -3.15 40.49
C ALA A 86 59.01 -4.07 41.35
N GLN A 87 57.79 -3.64 41.68
CA GLN A 87 56.79 -4.47 42.38
C GLN A 87 56.29 -5.62 41.50
N ALA A 88 56.10 -5.41 40.19
CA ALA A 88 55.78 -6.48 39.24
C ALA A 88 56.92 -7.51 39.07
N LYS A 89 58.18 -7.09 39.22
CA LYS A 89 59.34 -7.99 39.26
C LYS A 89 59.50 -8.71 40.60
N ALA A 90 59.11 -8.08 41.73
CA ALA A 90 59.14 -8.68 43.06
C ALA A 90 57.98 -9.66 43.32
N ALA A 91 56.81 -9.46 42.68
CA ALA A 91 55.67 -10.38 42.74
C ALA A 91 55.87 -11.68 41.94
N ASN A 92 56.83 -11.72 41.01
CA ASN A 92 57.28 -12.93 40.30
C ASN A 92 58.53 -13.58 40.95
N GLY A 93 58.97 -13.10 42.13
CA GLY A 93 60.17 -13.57 42.83
C GLY A 93 59.90 -14.52 44.01
N SER A 94 58.65 -14.79 44.38
CA SER A 94 58.28 -15.57 45.56
C SER A 94 57.71 -16.95 45.23
N SER A 95 58.53 -17.81 44.63
CA SER A 95 58.43 -19.27 44.81
C SER A 95 59.79 -19.96 44.67
N ALA A 96 60.87 -19.29 45.08
CA ALA A 96 62.18 -19.90 45.28
C ALA A 96 62.37 -20.16 46.78
N GLY A 97 61.97 -21.34 47.23
CA GLY A 97 62.18 -21.68 48.65
C GLY A 97 61.56 -22.95 49.18
N TRP A 98 61.32 -24.00 48.39
CA TRP A 98 61.20 -25.38 48.88
C TRP A 98 61.59 -26.38 47.77
N LEU A 99 62.88 -26.37 47.40
CA LEU A 99 63.52 -27.50 46.70
C LEU A 99 64.53 -28.14 47.65
N ALA A 100 64.02 -28.99 48.54
CA ALA A 100 64.77 -30.10 49.10
C ALA A 100 63.78 -31.26 49.31
N ALA A 101 64.14 -32.42 48.76
CA ALA A 101 63.43 -33.70 48.81
C ALA A 101 62.24 -33.89 47.86
N ALA A 102 62.53 -34.24 46.60
CA ALA A 102 61.95 -35.41 45.94
C ALA A 102 62.72 -35.70 44.65
N ALA A 103 63.48 -36.80 44.65
CA ALA A 103 64.14 -37.33 43.46
C ALA A 103 63.08 -37.82 42.46
N VAL A 104 63.16 -37.36 41.21
CA VAL A 104 62.43 -37.96 40.08
C VAL A 104 63.40 -38.84 39.31
N VAL A 105 63.12 -40.14 39.33
CA VAL A 105 63.79 -41.17 38.53
C VAL A 105 63.34 -41.00 37.08
N ASN A 106 64.24 -40.64 36.18
CA ASN A 106 63.99 -40.71 34.74
C ASN A 106 64.29 -42.13 34.26
N ALA A 107 63.25 -42.85 33.80
CA ALA A 107 63.44 -43.98 32.89
C ALA A 107 63.47 -43.44 31.44
N PRO A 108 64.25 -44.06 30.52
CA PRO A 108 64.50 -43.48 29.21
C PRO A 108 63.31 -43.64 28.25
N THR A 109 62.88 -42.55 27.61
CA THR A 109 61.90 -42.55 26.51
C THR A 109 62.60 -42.68 25.16
N GLN A 110 62.00 -43.45 24.24
CA GLN A 110 62.48 -43.61 22.86
C GLN A 110 61.86 -42.56 21.91
N PRO A 111 62.48 -42.30 20.75
CA PRO A 111 62.03 -41.25 19.83
C PRO A 111 60.67 -41.59 19.21
N GLY A 112 59.64 -40.80 19.55
CA GLY A 112 58.28 -40.94 19.02
C GLY A 112 57.17 -40.40 19.93
N ASP A 113 57.43 -40.19 21.22
CA ASP A 113 56.38 -39.77 22.16
C ASP A 113 56.20 -38.24 22.22
N VAL A 114 54.99 -37.79 21.87
CA VAL A 114 54.53 -36.41 22.05
C VAL A 114 54.09 -36.23 23.51
N ALA A 115 54.89 -35.52 24.30
CA ALA A 115 54.53 -35.11 25.65
C ALA A 115 53.49 -33.98 25.58
N VAL A 116 52.21 -34.28 25.86
CA VAL A 116 51.16 -33.27 26.04
C VAL A 116 51.15 -32.80 27.50
N PRO A 117 51.36 -31.50 27.79
CA PRO A 117 51.30 -30.98 29.15
C PRO A 117 49.89 -31.16 29.74
N TYR A 118 49.79 -31.88 30.86
CA TYR A 118 48.53 -32.06 31.58
C TYR A 118 48.13 -30.77 32.30
N VAL A 119 47.19 -30.03 31.72
CA VAL A 119 46.55 -28.89 32.38
C VAL A 119 45.52 -29.43 33.38
N PRO A 120 45.67 -29.18 34.71
CA PRO A 120 44.73 -29.62 35.73
C PRO A 120 43.31 -29.09 35.49
N GLN A 121 42.27 -29.89 35.78
CA GLN A 121 40.87 -29.53 35.51
C GLN A 121 40.44 -28.20 36.13
N VAL A 122 40.91 -27.89 37.34
CA VAL A 122 40.61 -26.62 38.04
C VAL A 122 41.03 -25.39 37.23
N VAL A 123 42.17 -25.48 36.54
CA VAL A 123 42.67 -24.40 35.68
C VAL A 123 41.85 -24.28 34.39
N ARG A 124 41.34 -25.40 33.86
CA ARG A 124 40.45 -25.38 32.70
C ARG A 124 39.10 -24.76 33.03
N ASP A 125 38.55 -25.07 34.21
CA ASP A 125 37.28 -24.52 34.65
C ASP A 125 37.39 -23.02 34.93
N GLN A 126 38.47 -22.57 35.56
CA GLN A 126 38.75 -21.14 35.77
C GLN A 126 38.92 -20.38 34.45
N ILE A 127 39.69 -20.93 33.49
CA ILE A 127 39.84 -20.31 32.16
C ILE A 127 38.50 -20.27 31.43
N ARG A 128 37.69 -21.33 31.51
CA ARG A 128 36.36 -21.37 30.88
C ARG A 128 35.43 -20.31 31.46
N ASP A 129 35.42 -20.13 32.77
CA ASP A 129 34.57 -19.14 33.43
C ASP A 129 35.02 -17.71 33.14
N GLN A 130 36.33 -17.48 33.10
CA GLN A 130 36.91 -16.18 32.78
C GLN A 130 36.66 -15.80 31.31
N VAL A 131 36.87 -16.72 30.37
CA VAL A 131 36.54 -16.52 28.95
C VAL A 131 35.03 -16.31 28.74
N LYS A 132 34.17 -17.04 29.46
CA LYS A 132 32.72 -16.82 29.39
C LYS A 132 32.32 -15.43 29.87
N GLN A 133 32.94 -14.94 30.95
CA GLN A 133 32.69 -13.60 31.46
C GLN A 133 33.22 -12.51 30.51
N GLU A 134 34.42 -12.69 29.93
CA GLU A 134 35.00 -11.77 28.95
C GLU A 134 34.19 -11.72 27.66
N VAL A 135 33.74 -12.86 27.13
CA VAL A 135 32.89 -12.92 25.92
C VAL A 135 31.54 -12.25 26.18
N ILE A 136 30.94 -12.42 27.37
CA ILE A 136 29.70 -11.72 27.74
C ILE A 136 29.93 -10.20 27.89
N ALA A 137 31.06 -9.79 28.46
CA ALA A 137 31.41 -8.38 28.62
C ALA A 137 31.70 -7.71 27.26
N GLN A 138 32.44 -8.39 26.38
CA GLN A 138 32.76 -7.92 25.03
C GLN A 138 31.52 -7.95 24.13
N ALA A 139 30.64 -8.95 24.23
CA ALA A 139 29.36 -8.97 23.53
C ALA A 139 28.43 -7.82 23.96
N LYS A 140 28.47 -7.42 25.24
CA LYS A 140 27.76 -6.22 25.74
C LYS A 140 28.38 -4.91 25.24
N ALA A 141 29.71 -4.84 25.13
CA ALA A 141 30.42 -3.65 24.68
C ALA A 141 30.32 -3.45 23.15
N GLU A 142 30.32 -4.53 22.37
CA GLU A 142 30.33 -4.49 20.90
C GLU A 142 28.93 -4.60 20.27
N ASN A 143 27.84 -4.61 21.07
CA ASN A 143 26.46 -4.73 20.59
C ASN A 143 26.23 -5.95 19.66
N TRP A 144 26.89 -7.07 19.93
CA TRP A 144 26.59 -8.34 19.27
C TRP A 144 25.26 -8.86 19.84
N ALA A 145 24.16 -8.39 19.26
CA ALA A 145 22.77 -8.83 19.47
C ALA A 145 22.46 -9.37 20.89
N GLN A 146 22.12 -8.48 21.81
CA GLN A 146 21.67 -8.87 23.15
C GLN A 146 20.44 -9.81 23.06
N PRO A 147 20.51 -11.06 23.56
CA PRO A 147 19.32 -11.85 23.81
C PRO A 147 18.53 -11.13 24.92
N ASN A 148 17.26 -10.78 24.65
CA ASN A 148 16.31 -10.11 25.57
C ASN A 148 16.41 -8.57 25.71
N THR A 149 16.68 -7.81 24.64
CA THR A 149 16.47 -6.34 24.68
C THR A 149 15.00 -5.94 24.80
N PHE A 150 14.08 -6.81 24.42
CA PHE A 150 12.64 -6.60 24.58
C PHE A 150 11.98 -7.86 25.15
N PRO A 151 10.92 -7.73 25.96
CA PRO A 151 10.10 -8.86 26.36
C PRO A 151 9.64 -9.69 25.16
N ASP A 152 9.49 -11.02 25.33
CA ASP A 152 9.06 -11.96 24.28
C ASP A 152 7.81 -11.55 23.51
N TRP A 153 6.91 -10.78 24.13
CA TRP A 153 5.70 -10.29 23.45
C TRP A 153 6.01 -9.18 22.43
N VAL A 154 7.05 -8.37 22.67
CA VAL A 154 7.46 -7.28 21.77
C VAL A 154 8.17 -7.84 20.54
N SER A 155 9.00 -8.88 20.71
CA SER A 155 9.71 -9.53 19.59
C SER A 155 8.77 -10.27 18.63
N ARG A 156 7.53 -10.54 19.07
CA ARG A 156 6.46 -11.15 18.26
C ARG A 156 5.58 -10.12 17.55
N ILE A 157 5.80 -8.82 17.77
CA ILE A 157 5.00 -7.75 17.15
C ILE A 157 5.79 -7.09 16.03
N LYS A 158 5.18 -7.04 14.85
CA LYS A 158 5.59 -6.21 13.72
C LYS A 158 4.65 -5.01 13.63
N ILE A 159 5.23 -3.81 13.55
CA ILE A 159 4.52 -2.58 13.21
C ILE A 159 4.92 -2.21 11.80
N ASP A 160 3.95 -1.88 10.95
CA ASP A 160 4.18 -1.40 9.58
C ASP A 160 3.25 -0.24 9.26
N GLY A 161 3.60 0.55 8.26
CA GLY A 161 2.72 1.61 7.81
C GLY A 161 3.21 2.34 6.57
N ASP A 162 2.34 3.20 6.05
CA ASP A 162 2.69 4.13 4.99
C ASP A 162 1.99 5.48 5.15
N LEU A 163 2.68 6.50 4.65
CA LEU A 163 2.20 7.85 4.56
C LEU A 163 2.34 8.34 3.12
N ARG A 164 1.31 8.98 2.62
CA ARG A 164 1.33 9.69 1.35
C ARG A 164 0.74 11.06 1.51
N VAL A 165 1.40 12.07 0.93
CA VAL A 165 0.81 13.38 0.66
C VAL A 165 0.74 13.54 -0.83
N ARG A 166 -0.42 13.96 -1.33
CA ARG A 166 -0.73 14.11 -2.76
C ARG A 166 -1.28 15.50 -3.02
N ASP A 167 -0.78 16.16 -4.05
CA ASP A 167 -1.50 17.24 -4.72
C ASP A 167 -2.04 16.72 -6.05
N GLU A 168 -3.34 16.95 -6.27
CA GLU A 168 -4.09 16.36 -7.37
C GLU A 168 -4.82 17.44 -8.18
N TYR A 169 -4.71 17.33 -9.51
CA TYR A 169 -5.33 18.23 -10.47
C TYR A 169 -6.23 17.39 -11.37
N ARG A 170 -7.42 17.90 -11.69
CA ARG A 170 -8.39 17.23 -12.57
C ARG A 170 -8.82 18.21 -13.65
N PHE A 171 -8.55 17.89 -14.90
CA PHE A 171 -8.88 18.71 -16.05
C PHE A 171 -9.90 17.99 -16.92
N PHE A 172 -11.00 18.66 -17.21
CA PHE A 172 -12.10 18.11 -17.99
C PHE A 172 -12.07 18.67 -19.41
N GLY A 173 -12.36 17.81 -20.39
CA GLY A 173 -12.45 18.20 -21.79
C GLY A 173 -13.56 19.21 -22.05
N SER A 174 -13.33 20.15 -22.96
CA SER A 174 -14.33 21.16 -23.36
C SER A 174 -15.54 20.57 -24.09
N GLY A 175 -15.38 19.39 -24.70
CA GLY A 175 -16.44 18.65 -25.37
C GLY A 175 -17.22 17.69 -24.47
N ASN A 176 -17.02 17.76 -23.15
CA ASN A 176 -17.66 16.84 -22.23
C ASN A 176 -19.18 17.09 -22.14
N ALA A 177 -19.96 16.01 -22.08
CA ALA A 177 -21.39 16.06 -21.77
C ALA A 177 -21.59 16.56 -20.34
N ASN A 178 -22.55 17.47 -20.12
CA ASN A 178 -22.80 18.12 -18.83
C ASN A 178 -23.96 17.51 -18.02
N ASN A 179 -24.57 16.44 -18.53
CA ASN A 179 -25.76 15.79 -17.98
C ASN A 179 -25.53 14.31 -17.64
N VAL A 180 -24.29 13.95 -17.26
CA VAL A 180 -23.96 12.58 -16.86
C VAL A 180 -24.55 12.29 -15.48
N THR A 181 -25.49 11.34 -15.42
CA THR A 181 -26.21 10.98 -14.18
C THR A 181 -25.28 10.39 -13.13
N ASN A 182 -25.40 10.86 -11.89
CA ASN A 182 -24.73 10.33 -10.72
C ASN A 182 -25.65 9.30 -10.03
N PHE A 183 -25.63 8.06 -10.53
CA PHE A 183 -26.41 6.96 -9.96
C PHE A 183 -26.01 6.61 -8.52
N ALA A 184 -24.74 6.82 -8.16
CA ALA A 184 -24.25 6.61 -6.80
C ALA A 184 -24.98 7.50 -5.79
N ALA A 185 -25.12 8.78 -6.11
CA ALA A 185 -25.85 9.74 -5.28
C ALA A 185 -27.35 9.39 -5.18
N ILE A 186 -27.95 8.93 -6.28
CA ILE A 186 -29.37 8.51 -6.28
C ILE A 186 -29.57 7.31 -5.34
N ASN A 187 -28.72 6.28 -5.44
CA ASN A 187 -28.83 5.10 -4.60
C ASN A 187 -28.56 5.41 -3.12
N GLN A 188 -27.54 6.23 -2.82
CA GLN A 188 -27.24 6.68 -1.45
C GLN A 188 -28.37 7.52 -0.84
N GLY A 189 -29.14 8.23 -1.67
CA GLY A 189 -30.29 9.04 -1.24
C GLY A 189 -31.60 8.26 -1.03
N GLY A 190 -31.63 6.94 -1.27
CA GLY A 190 -32.85 6.12 -1.16
C GLY A 190 -33.74 6.14 -2.41
N GLY A 191 -33.23 6.69 -3.51
CA GLY A 191 -33.88 6.80 -4.81
C GLY A 191 -34.26 8.23 -5.19
N PHE A 192 -34.56 8.43 -6.47
CA PHE A 192 -34.91 9.73 -7.02
C PHE A 192 -36.17 9.61 -7.88
N ASP A 193 -37.13 10.53 -7.73
CA ASP A 193 -38.35 10.53 -8.55
C ASP A 193 -38.02 10.92 -9.98
N ILE A 194 -38.00 9.93 -10.87
CA ILE A 194 -37.69 10.10 -12.30
C ILE A 194 -38.90 10.55 -13.13
N ASN A 195 -40.09 10.62 -12.55
CA ASN A 195 -41.28 11.02 -13.29
C ASN A 195 -41.27 12.56 -13.49
N PRO A 196 -41.14 13.05 -14.73
CA PRO A 196 -41.04 14.48 -15.00
C PRO A 196 -42.32 15.26 -14.69
N ASN A 197 -43.47 14.57 -14.56
CA ASN A 197 -44.76 15.21 -14.24
C ASN A 197 -44.92 15.48 -12.74
N THR A 198 -44.16 14.79 -11.88
CA THR A 198 -44.23 14.93 -10.42
C THR A 198 -42.98 15.57 -9.84
N ASN A 199 -41.85 15.44 -10.55
CA ASN A 199 -40.58 16.01 -10.13
C ASN A 199 -39.88 16.73 -11.28
N THR A 200 -39.81 18.06 -11.18
CA THR A 200 -39.08 18.91 -12.13
C THR A 200 -37.65 19.21 -11.69
N THR A 201 -37.19 18.62 -10.59
CA THR A 201 -35.80 18.80 -10.14
C THR A 201 -34.85 18.03 -11.06
N GLN A 202 -33.67 18.60 -11.28
CA GLN A 202 -32.62 17.96 -12.07
C GLN A 202 -32.11 16.70 -11.35
N LEU A 203 -31.98 15.60 -12.10
CA LEU A 203 -31.32 14.39 -11.63
C LEU A 203 -29.92 14.73 -11.11
N PRO A 204 -29.44 14.11 -10.01
CA PRO A 204 -28.05 14.25 -9.58
C PRO A 204 -27.09 13.98 -10.74
N THR A 205 -26.17 14.90 -11.02
CA THR A 205 -25.19 14.78 -12.10
C THR A 205 -23.77 14.74 -11.56
N GLN A 206 -22.87 14.11 -12.32
CA GLN A 206 -21.44 14.18 -12.08
C GLN A 206 -20.88 15.52 -12.57
N ASN A 207 -19.78 15.98 -11.95
CA ASN A 207 -19.02 17.09 -12.50
C ASN A 207 -18.12 16.57 -13.63
N THR A 208 -18.44 16.99 -14.86
CA THR A 208 -17.70 16.61 -16.08
C THR A 208 -17.16 17.81 -16.83
N THR A 209 -17.37 19.04 -16.36
CA THR A 209 -17.02 20.27 -17.11
C THR A 209 -16.17 21.25 -16.32
N ALA A 210 -16.13 21.15 -14.99
CA ALA A 210 -15.43 22.10 -14.14
C ALA A 210 -14.14 21.51 -13.57
N ASN A 211 -13.01 22.11 -13.95
CA ASN A 211 -11.68 21.70 -13.50
C ASN A 211 -11.50 21.81 -11.98
N ARG A 212 -10.63 20.94 -11.46
CA ARG A 212 -10.06 21.05 -10.11
C ARG A 212 -8.58 21.40 -10.25
N ASN A 213 -8.24 22.65 -9.97
CA ASN A 213 -6.88 23.18 -10.14
C ASN A 213 -5.94 22.88 -8.97
N ASN A 214 -6.45 22.34 -7.86
CA ASN A 214 -5.66 21.90 -6.73
C ASN A 214 -6.55 21.05 -5.82
N LEU A 215 -6.00 19.96 -5.30
CA LEU A 215 -6.68 19.09 -4.35
C LEU A 215 -5.62 18.38 -3.51
N GLU A 216 -5.33 18.96 -2.35
CA GLU A 216 -4.42 18.37 -1.39
C GLU A 216 -5.10 17.20 -0.68
N ARG A 217 -4.41 16.07 -0.64
CA ARG A 217 -4.89 14.81 -0.09
C ARG A 217 -3.76 14.12 0.66
N TYR A 218 -4.13 13.21 1.54
CA TYR A 218 -3.16 12.35 2.21
C TYR A 218 -3.75 10.97 2.49
N ARG A 219 -2.86 9.99 2.60
CA ARG A 219 -3.13 8.66 3.10
C ARG A 219 -2.23 8.40 4.28
N ALA A 220 -2.78 7.83 5.35
CA ALA A 220 -2.02 7.33 6.47
C ALA A 220 -2.57 5.95 6.83
N ARG A 221 -1.70 4.94 6.88
CA ARG A 221 -2.03 3.58 7.31
C ARG A 221 -1.06 3.11 8.38
N LEU A 222 -1.57 2.45 9.40
CA LEU A 222 -0.79 1.89 10.51
C LEU A 222 -1.29 0.49 10.80
N GLY A 223 -0.40 -0.49 10.64
CA GLY A 223 -0.62 -1.91 10.86
C GLY A 223 0.15 -2.42 12.07
N VAL A 224 -0.45 -3.38 12.77
CA VAL A 224 0.19 -4.16 13.83
C VAL A 224 -0.11 -5.63 13.56
N THR A 225 0.93 -6.45 13.44
CA THR A 225 0.83 -7.91 13.26
C THR A 225 1.53 -8.61 14.42
N ALA A 226 0.85 -9.52 15.10
CA ALA A 226 1.37 -10.34 16.18
C ALA A 226 1.56 -11.79 15.72
N LEU A 227 2.74 -12.36 15.97
CA LEU A 227 3.05 -13.77 15.81
C LEU A 227 2.54 -14.54 17.04
N LEU A 228 1.48 -15.33 16.85
CA LEU A 228 0.84 -16.09 17.93
C LEU A 228 1.52 -17.45 18.14
N SER A 229 2.03 -18.06 17.07
CA SER A 229 2.84 -19.27 17.07
C SER A 229 3.78 -19.28 15.85
N GLU A 230 4.62 -20.31 15.67
CA GLU A 230 5.49 -20.44 14.50
C GLU A 230 4.75 -20.46 13.16
N GLN A 231 3.45 -20.77 13.17
CA GLN A 231 2.62 -20.93 11.98
C GLN A 231 1.42 -20.00 11.94
N LEU A 232 1.12 -19.25 13.01
CA LEU A 232 -0.11 -18.46 13.12
C LEU A 232 0.23 -17.01 13.51
N SER A 233 -0.29 -16.08 12.71
CA SER A 233 -0.21 -14.65 12.96
C SER A 233 -1.60 -14.01 12.92
N ALA A 234 -1.79 -12.91 13.64
CA ALA A 234 -2.98 -12.08 13.57
C ALA A 234 -2.58 -10.62 13.37
N GLY A 235 -3.33 -9.86 12.55
CA GLY A 235 -3.00 -8.48 12.23
C GLY A 235 -4.22 -7.57 12.16
N VAL A 236 -4.02 -6.30 12.50
CA VAL A 236 -5.00 -5.22 12.37
C VAL A 236 -4.34 -4.02 11.70
N GLN A 237 -5.06 -3.33 10.81
CA GLN A 237 -4.59 -2.08 10.21
C GLN A 237 -5.67 -1.02 10.25
N LEU A 238 -5.28 0.19 10.66
CA LEU A 238 -6.11 1.40 10.57
C LEU A 238 -5.69 2.23 9.35
N ALA A 239 -6.66 2.90 8.72
CA ALA A 239 -6.40 3.77 7.58
C ALA A 239 -7.22 5.07 7.63
N SER A 240 -6.68 6.15 7.05
CA SER A 240 -7.47 7.33 6.70
C SER A 240 -8.45 7.04 5.55
N GLY A 241 -9.40 7.94 5.29
CA GLY A 241 -10.30 7.88 4.13
C GLY A 241 -11.31 9.02 4.14
N ASN A 242 -11.87 9.35 2.98
CA ASN A 242 -12.96 10.34 2.86
C ASN A 242 -14.34 9.75 3.18
N ASP A 243 -14.51 8.48 2.87
CA ASP A 243 -15.75 7.73 3.00
C ASP A 243 -15.43 6.28 3.37
N ASN A 244 -16.47 5.46 3.46
CA ASN A 244 -16.39 4.03 3.75
C ASN A 244 -16.27 3.17 2.47
N GLY A 245 -15.93 3.77 1.33
CA GLY A 245 -15.75 3.07 0.06
C GLY A 245 -14.56 2.10 0.11
N PRO A 246 -14.62 0.97 -0.61
CA PRO A 246 -13.64 -0.11 -0.49
C PRO A 246 -12.35 0.12 -1.32
N VAL A 247 -12.31 1.13 -2.19
CA VAL A 247 -11.24 1.30 -3.19
C VAL A 247 -10.25 2.42 -2.89
N SER A 248 -10.41 3.16 -1.77
CA SER A 248 -9.54 4.28 -1.44
C SER A 248 -9.42 4.54 0.07
N THR A 249 -8.18 4.63 0.53
CA THR A 249 -7.81 5.04 1.91
C THR A 249 -7.31 6.49 1.98
N THR A 250 -7.68 7.31 0.99
CA THR A 250 -7.16 8.68 0.83
C THR A 250 -8.16 9.72 1.29
N ALA A 251 -7.76 10.55 2.25
CA ALA A 251 -8.54 11.67 2.75
C ALA A 251 -8.16 12.99 2.08
N THR A 252 -9.12 13.91 1.94
CA THR A 252 -8.94 15.27 1.43
C THR A 252 -8.58 16.22 2.57
N ALA A 253 -7.52 17.01 2.38
CA ALA A 253 -7.11 18.04 3.31
C ALA A 253 -8.10 19.22 3.35
N GLY A 254 -8.03 20.04 4.40
CA GLY A 254 -8.98 21.16 4.61
C GLY A 254 -10.28 20.74 5.30
N GLY A 255 -11.41 21.37 4.92
CA GLY A 255 -12.72 21.12 5.56
C GLY A 255 -12.88 21.80 6.93
N GLY A 256 -12.37 23.04 7.05
CA GLY A 256 -12.49 23.84 8.28
C GLY A 256 -11.64 23.35 9.45
N TRP A 257 -10.54 22.64 9.17
CA TRP A 257 -9.65 22.02 10.18
C TRP A 257 -10.36 21.01 11.10
N SER A 258 -11.49 20.47 10.63
CA SER A 258 -12.16 19.37 11.30
C SER A 258 -11.25 18.13 11.40
N LYS A 259 -11.48 17.35 12.46
CA LYS A 259 -10.86 16.03 12.62
C LYS A 259 -11.31 15.10 11.49
N LYS A 260 -10.52 14.07 11.24
CA LYS A 260 -10.66 13.19 10.07
C LYS A 260 -11.01 11.79 10.52
N SER A 261 -11.81 11.09 9.73
CA SER A 261 -12.21 9.71 10.01
C SER A 261 -11.01 8.77 9.87
N ILE A 262 -11.01 7.74 10.71
CA ILE A 262 -10.09 6.61 10.67
C ILE A 262 -10.94 5.36 10.59
N TRP A 263 -10.58 4.46 9.68
CA TRP A 263 -11.32 3.25 9.34
C TRP A 263 -10.52 2.00 9.70
N LEU A 264 -11.22 0.92 10.06
CA LEU A 264 -10.63 -0.41 10.12
C LEU A 264 -10.38 -0.89 8.69
N ASN A 265 -9.10 -0.95 8.29
CA ASN A 265 -8.72 -1.37 6.94
C ASN A 265 -8.49 -2.89 6.86
N LYS A 266 -7.81 -3.47 7.85
CA LYS A 266 -7.52 -4.92 7.92
C LYS A 266 -7.78 -5.46 9.31
N ALA A 267 -8.22 -6.71 9.37
CA ALA A 267 -8.38 -7.51 10.60
C ALA A 267 -8.37 -8.99 10.21
N PHE A 268 -7.23 -9.66 10.34
CA PHE A 268 -7.03 -10.98 9.76
C PHE A 268 -6.23 -11.94 10.64
N PHE A 269 -6.42 -13.23 10.37
CA PHE A 269 -5.51 -14.31 10.75
C PHE A 269 -4.79 -14.84 9.51
N SER A 270 -3.54 -15.23 9.68
CA SER A 270 -2.70 -15.88 8.67
C SER A 270 -2.12 -17.17 9.25
N TYR A 271 -2.42 -18.30 8.61
CA TYR A 271 -1.97 -19.62 9.02
C TYR A 271 -1.09 -20.25 7.94
N THR A 272 0.15 -20.58 8.28
CA THR A 272 1.14 -21.22 7.40
C THR A 272 1.48 -22.63 7.93
N PRO A 273 0.60 -23.63 7.74
CA PRO A 273 0.84 -25.00 8.22
C PRO A 273 2.07 -25.65 7.57
N THR A 274 2.40 -25.22 6.36
CA THR A 274 3.56 -25.69 5.60
C THR A 274 4.21 -24.51 4.87
N PRO A 275 5.48 -24.60 4.44
CA PRO A 275 6.13 -23.53 3.68
C PRO A 275 5.49 -23.23 2.31
N TRP A 276 4.68 -24.14 1.77
CA TRP A 276 4.05 -24.01 0.45
C TRP A 276 2.59 -23.55 0.50
N MET A 277 2.00 -23.41 1.69
CA MET A 277 0.59 -23.05 1.87
C MET A 277 0.40 -21.94 2.90
N ASN A 278 -0.41 -20.94 2.56
CA ASN A 278 -0.86 -19.90 3.47
C ASN A 278 -2.38 -19.77 3.40
N VAL A 279 -3.05 -19.74 4.56
CA VAL A 279 -4.49 -19.56 4.68
C VAL A 279 -4.76 -18.23 5.38
N LEU A 280 -5.58 -17.40 4.77
CA LEU A 280 -6.00 -16.09 5.27
C LEU A 280 -7.48 -16.12 5.64
N ALA A 281 -7.82 -15.51 6.77
CA ALA A 281 -9.19 -15.38 7.24
C ALA A 281 -9.44 -14.00 7.84
N GLY A 282 -10.59 -13.39 7.53
CA GLY A 282 -10.95 -12.04 7.97
C GLY A 282 -10.86 -11.02 6.84
N ARG A 283 -10.39 -9.80 7.13
CA ARG A 283 -10.19 -8.72 6.16
C ARG A 283 -8.71 -8.49 5.88
N PHE A 284 -8.26 -8.77 4.66
CA PHE A 284 -6.85 -8.82 4.27
C PHE A 284 -6.61 -8.33 2.83
N ASP A 285 -5.34 -8.14 2.46
CA ASP A 285 -4.94 -7.71 1.12
C ASP A 285 -5.49 -8.65 0.04
N ASN A 286 -5.78 -8.10 -1.15
CA ASN A 286 -6.12 -8.90 -2.32
C ASN A 286 -5.09 -10.05 -2.54
N PRO A 287 -5.52 -11.33 -2.44
CA PRO A 287 -4.61 -12.48 -2.48
C PRO A 287 -4.27 -12.93 -3.91
N PHE A 288 -4.80 -12.28 -4.94
CA PHE A 288 -4.63 -12.62 -6.34
C PHE A 288 -3.53 -11.78 -7.00
N PHE A 289 -2.75 -12.42 -7.89
CA PHE A 289 -1.86 -11.71 -8.80
C PHE A 289 -2.68 -11.01 -9.89
N SER A 290 -2.93 -9.72 -9.71
CA SER A 290 -3.78 -8.87 -10.57
C SER A 290 -3.17 -7.47 -10.70
N SER A 291 -3.77 -6.60 -11.51
CA SER A 291 -3.44 -5.17 -11.54
C SER A 291 -4.66 -4.29 -11.29
N ASP A 292 -4.43 -2.98 -11.39
CA ASP A 292 -5.43 -1.93 -11.29
C ASP A 292 -6.41 -1.89 -12.49
N LEU A 293 -6.31 -2.85 -13.42
CA LEU A 293 -7.35 -3.14 -14.40
C LEU A 293 -8.57 -3.80 -13.76
N LEU A 294 -8.34 -4.73 -12.82
CA LEU A 294 -9.38 -5.56 -12.22
C LEU A 294 -9.76 -5.08 -10.81
N PHE A 295 -8.76 -4.96 -9.93
CA PHE A 295 -8.96 -4.62 -8.53
C PHE A 295 -8.10 -3.41 -8.14
N SER A 296 -8.68 -2.47 -7.39
CA SER A 296 -7.93 -1.36 -6.80
C SER A 296 -6.80 -1.88 -5.90
N ASN A 297 -5.67 -1.16 -5.89
CA ASN A 297 -4.55 -1.47 -5.00
C ASN A 297 -4.86 -1.23 -3.51
N ASP A 298 -5.98 -0.57 -3.22
CA ASP A 298 -6.48 -0.32 -1.86
C ASP A 298 -7.61 -1.29 -1.46
N LEU A 299 -8.00 -2.19 -2.36
CA LEU A 299 -9.10 -3.12 -2.10
C LEU A 299 -8.65 -4.22 -1.14
N GLU A 300 -9.25 -4.22 0.04
CA GLU A 300 -9.13 -5.29 1.03
C GLU A 300 -10.32 -6.25 0.87
N MET A 301 -10.06 -7.55 0.95
CA MET A 301 -11.08 -8.58 0.81
C MET A 301 -11.49 -9.13 2.17
N ASP A 302 -12.79 -9.20 2.42
CA ASP A 302 -13.37 -9.93 3.55
C ASP A 302 -13.64 -11.38 3.13
N GLY A 303 -13.14 -12.37 3.87
CA GLY A 303 -13.45 -13.76 3.61
C GLY A 303 -12.39 -14.77 4.02
N LEU A 304 -12.22 -15.79 3.18
CA LEU A 304 -11.23 -16.86 3.33
C LEU A 304 -10.45 -17.00 2.03
N ALA A 305 -9.13 -17.12 2.12
CA ALA A 305 -8.28 -17.41 0.98
C ALA A 305 -7.20 -18.45 1.33
N ALA A 306 -6.84 -19.28 0.36
CA ALA A 306 -5.74 -20.23 0.45
C ALA A 306 -4.78 -20.00 -0.73
N ASN A 307 -3.54 -19.67 -0.40
CA ASN A 307 -2.47 -19.40 -1.33
C ASN A 307 -1.48 -20.57 -1.31
N PHE A 308 -1.11 -21.01 -2.51
CA PHE A 308 -0.19 -22.12 -2.73
C PHE A 308 1.03 -21.63 -3.51
N ARG A 309 2.22 -22.06 -3.11
CA ARG A 309 3.46 -21.75 -3.83
C ARG A 309 4.47 -22.89 -3.68
N HIS A 310 4.86 -23.49 -4.80
CA HIS A 310 5.76 -24.64 -4.79
C HIS A 310 6.75 -24.58 -5.96
N ALA A 311 8.05 -24.65 -5.67
CA ALA A 311 9.09 -24.80 -6.69
C ALA A 311 9.07 -26.23 -7.24
N LEU A 312 9.12 -26.39 -8.56
CA LEU A 312 9.09 -27.72 -9.17
C LEU A 312 10.36 -28.51 -8.77
N PRO A 313 10.24 -29.73 -8.23
CA PRO A 313 11.39 -30.53 -7.82
C PRO A 313 12.38 -30.80 -8.96
N ALA A 314 11.86 -31.00 -10.18
CA ALA A 314 12.66 -31.26 -11.37
C ALA A 314 13.28 -29.99 -11.99
N ASN A 315 12.76 -28.80 -11.66
CA ASN A 315 13.27 -27.52 -12.17
C ASN A 315 12.98 -26.39 -11.15
N PRO A 316 13.91 -26.12 -10.22
CA PRO A 316 13.75 -25.11 -9.17
C PRO A 316 13.55 -23.67 -9.68
N ASP A 317 13.90 -23.40 -10.94
CA ASP A 317 13.70 -22.09 -11.57
C ASP A 317 12.22 -21.84 -11.94
N VAL A 318 11.38 -22.88 -11.90
CA VAL A 318 9.94 -22.77 -12.11
C VAL A 318 9.22 -22.95 -10.79
N THR A 319 8.52 -21.91 -10.34
CA THR A 319 7.65 -21.94 -9.17
C THR A 319 6.19 -21.85 -9.60
N LEU A 320 5.42 -22.88 -9.30
CA LEU A 320 3.96 -22.85 -9.45
C LEU A 320 3.34 -22.11 -8.28
N PHE A 321 2.28 -21.36 -8.55
CA PHE A 321 1.47 -20.74 -7.52
C PHE A 321 -0.01 -20.78 -7.87
N GLY A 322 -0.85 -20.63 -6.85
CA GLY A 322 -2.28 -20.49 -7.04
C GLY A 322 -2.96 -19.92 -5.82
N THR A 323 -4.18 -19.44 -6.01
CA THR A 323 -5.02 -18.86 -4.95
C THR A 323 -6.44 -19.36 -5.13
N LEU A 324 -7.07 -19.84 -4.07
CA LEU A 324 -8.50 -20.10 -3.98
C LEU A 324 -9.10 -19.15 -2.94
N GLY A 325 -10.28 -18.61 -3.17
CA GLY A 325 -10.90 -17.70 -2.22
C GLY A 325 -12.43 -17.65 -2.28
N VAL A 326 -13.03 -17.35 -1.14
CA VAL A 326 -14.47 -17.19 -0.93
C VAL A 326 -14.69 -15.92 -0.10
N PHE A 327 -15.42 -14.96 -0.68
CA PHE A 327 -15.53 -13.62 -0.13
C PHE A 327 -17.01 -13.19 -0.07
N PRO A 328 -17.61 -13.02 1.12
CA PRO A 328 -18.90 -12.35 1.23
C PRO A 328 -18.72 -10.86 0.92
N ILE A 329 -19.61 -10.29 0.12
CA ILE A 329 -19.52 -8.88 -0.28
C ILE A 329 -20.65 -8.07 0.33
N GLN A 330 -21.88 -8.57 0.26
CA GLN A 330 -23.04 -7.85 0.75
C GLN A 330 -24.07 -8.84 1.30
N TYR A 331 -24.49 -8.61 2.53
CA TYR A 331 -25.61 -9.31 3.14
C TYR A 331 -26.89 -8.50 2.95
N THR A 332 -28.00 -9.18 2.69
CA THR A 332 -29.32 -8.57 2.84
C THR A 332 -29.64 -8.49 4.34
N SER A 333 -30.19 -7.37 4.80
CA SER A 333 -30.58 -7.23 6.21
C SER A 333 -31.71 -8.22 6.55
N ASP A 334 -31.57 -8.95 7.66
CA ASP A 334 -32.60 -9.89 8.16
C ASP A 334 -33.99 -9.23 8.35
N ASN A 335 -34.00 -7.93 8.59
CA ASN A 335 -35.23 -7.17 8.81
C ASN A 335 -35.80 -6.54 7.54
N PHE A 336 -35.21 -6.76 6.36
CA PHE A 336 -35.63 -6.14 5.11
C PHE A 336 -36.96 -6.71 4.57
N PRO A 337 -37.88 -5.86 4.06
CA PRO A 337 -37.99 -4.43 4.31
C PRO A 337 -38.19 -4.06 5.78
N SER A 338 -37.47 -3.06 6.29
CA SER A 338 -37.47 -2.69 7.71
C SER A 338 -38.87 -2.37 8.26
N ASN A 339 -39.76 -1.88 7.41
CA ASN A 339 -41.11 -1.47 7.74
C ASN A 339 -42.22 -2.28 7.04
N SER A 340 -41.94 -3.52 6.65
CA SER A 340 -42.94 -4.47 6.14
C SER A 340 -43.11 -5.65 7.09
N THR A 341 -44.33 -6.16 7.24
CA THR A 341 -44.60 -7.47 7.86
C THR A 341 -44.24 -8.62 6.93
N ASP A 342 -44.29 -8.38 5.62
CA ASP A 342 -43.84 -9.32 4.59
C ASP A 342 -42.34 -9.09 4.38
N LYS A 343 -41.53 -9.93 5.05
CA LYS A 343 -40.07 -9.91 4.92
C LYS A 343 -39.64 -10.62 3.65
N VAL A 344 -38.64 -10.06 2.98
CA VAL A 344 -38.05 -10.65 1.78
C VAL A 344 -36.67 -11.15 2.16
N GLY A 345 -36.49 -12.48 2.14
CA GLY A 345 -35.15 -13.07 2.20
C GLY A 345 -34.37 -12.63 0.96
N GLY A 346 -33.17 -12.12 1.14
CA GLY A 346 -32.31 -11.74 0.03
C GLY A 346 -31.12 -12.66 -0.10
N ASP A 347 -30.68 -12.85 -1.33
CA ASP A 347 -29.47 -13.62 -1.59
C ASP A 347 -28.24 -12.84 -1.15
N THR A 348 -27.36 -13.48 -0.38
CA THR A 348 -26.05 -12.92 -0.07
C THR A 348 -25.23 -12.80 -1.35
N LYS A 349 -24.58 -11.65 -1.56
CA LYS A 349 -23.64 -11.44 -2.66
C LYS A 349 -22.29 -12.00 -2.28
N TRP A 350 -21.79 -12.93 -3.08
CA TRP A 350 -20.52 -13.61 -2.88
C TRP A 350 -19.61 -13.44 -4.09
N MET A 351 -18.30 -13.52 -3.84
CA MET A 351 -17.30 -13.77 -4.86
C MET A 351 -16.57 -15.07 -4.56
N PHE A 352 -16.50 -15.94 -5.55
CA PHE A 352 -15.60 -17.09 -5.57
C PHE A 352 -14.47 -16.82 -6.54
N GLY A 353 -13.23 -17.07 -6.13
CA GLY A 353 -12.04 -16.84 -6.96
C GLY A 353 -11.13 -18.04 -7.00
N ALA A 354 -10.62 -18.36 -8.20
CA ALA A 354 -9.57 -19.34 -8.41
C ALA A 354 -8.54 -18.78 -9.37
N GLN A 355 -7.26 -18.85 -9.02
CA GLN A 355 -6.14 -18.42 -9.85
C GLN A 355 -5.03 -19.47 -9.83
N PHE A 356 -4.45 -19.71 -11.00
CA PHE A 356 -3.30 -20.61 -11.18
C PHE A 356 -2.26 -19.92 -12.04
N GLY A 357 -0.99 -20.06 -11.66
CA GLY A 357 0.10 -19.40 -12.37
C GLY A 357 1.45 -20.05 -12.15
N ALA A 358 2.42 -19.56 -12.92
CA ALA A 358 3.80 -19.99 -12.84
C ALA A 358 4.73 -18.78 -12.90
N GLU A 359 5.83 -18.87 -12.18
CA GLU A 359 6.94 -17.95 -12.22
C GLU A 359 8.18 -18.71 -12.68
N TRP A 360 8.78 -18.27 -13.77
CA TRP A 360 9.95 -18.90 -14.38
C TRP A 360 11.13 -17.93 -14.39
N LYS A 361 12.18 -18.28 -13.66
CA LYS A 361 13.49 -17.63 -13.71
C LYS A 361 14.26 -18.22 -14.90
N ILE A 362 14.08 -17.65 -16.09
CA ILE A 362 14.69 -18.15 -17.32
C ILE A 362 16.23 -18.11 -17.21
N ASN A 363 16.75 -17.02 -16.62
CA ASN A 363 18.16 -16.85 -16.27
C ASN A 363 18.31 -15.73 -15.23
N SER A 364 19.55 -15.33 -14.90
CA SER A 364 19.85 -14.27 -13.93
C SER A 364 19.29 -12.89 -14.29
N GLN A 365 18.95 -12.66 -15.56
CA GLN A 365 18.43 -11.39 -16.05
C GLN A 365 16.93 -11.43 -16.33
N ASN A 366 16.37 -12.59 -16.69
CA ASN A 366 15.01 -12.72 -17.22
C ASN A 366 14.12 -13.55 -16.30
N ARG A 367 13.00 -12.97 -15.89
CA ARG A 367 11.97 -13.63 -15.08
C ARG A 367 10.61 -13.38 -15.69
N LEU A 368 9.86 -14.44 -15.93
CA LEU A 368 8.49 -14.39 -16.45
C LEU A 368 7.54 -14.88 -15.36
N LYS A 369 6.45 -14.16 -15.13
CA LYS A 369 5.36 -14.58 -14.24
C LYS A 369 4.04 -14.47 -14.99
N GLY A 370 3.25 -15.53 -14.99
CA GLY A 370 1.95 -15.57 -15.66
C GLY A 370 0.90 -16.25 -14.79
N ALA A 371 -0.36 -15.82 -14.91
CA ALA A 371 -1.50 -16.44 -14.26
C ALA A 371 -2.77 -16.39 -15.12
N LEU A 372 -3.62 -17.39 -14.92
CA LEU A 372 -5.01 -17.45 -15.36
C LEU A 372 -5.89 -17.44 -14.12
N ALA A 373 -6.92 -16.61 -14.10
CA ALA A 373 -7.88 -16.55 -13.01
C ALA A 373 -9.33 -16.59 -13.50
N TYR A 374 -10.20 -17.09 -12.64
CA TYR A 374 -11.65 -17.09 -12.80
C TYR A 374 -12.31 -16.58 -11.52
N TYR A 375 -13.21 -15.62 -11.68
CA TYR A 375 -13.95 -15.00 -10.59
C TYR A 375 -15.46 -15.05 -10.87
N ASP A 376 -16.25 -15.67 -9.97
CA ASP A 376 -17.71 -15.74 -10.07
C ASP A 376 -18.34 -14.84 -9.00
N PHE A 377 -18.99 -13.76 -9.44
CA PHE A 377 -19.73 -12.84 -8.60
C PHE A 377 -21.22 -13.21 -8.64
N GLN A 378 -21.70 -13.80 -7.55
CA GLN A 378 -23.07 -14.30 -7.44
C GLN A 378 -24.02 -13.23 -6.93
N ASN A 379 -25.22 -13.18 -7.51
CA ASN A 379 -26.33 -12.33 -7.09
C ASN A 379 -26.05 -10.81 -7.24
N PHE A 380 -25.25 -10.43 -8.24
CA PHE A 380 -24.94 -9.03 -8.54
C PHE A 380 -25.89 -8.37 -9.52
N ARG A 381 -26.53 -9.14 -10.41
CA ARG A 381 -27.52 -8.61 -11.35
C ARG A 381 -28.76 -8.14 -10.58
N GLY A 382 -29.19 -6.91 -10.83
CA GLY A 382 -30.45 -6.38 -10.35
C GLY A 382 -31.65 -6.99 -11.06
N THR A 383 -32.77 -7.01 -10.36
CA THR A 383 -34.05 -7.54 -10.81
C THR A 383 -35.15 -6.53 -10.54
N LEU A 384 -36.13 -6.49 -11.45
CA LEU A 384 -37.29 -5.64 -11.29
C LEU A 384 -38.14 -6.17 -10.13
N SER A 385 -38.50 -5.28 -9.21
CA SER A 385 -39.28 -5.62 -8.04
C SER A 385 -40.66 -6.16 -8.41
N SER A 386 -41.29 -6.88 -7.48
CA SER A 386 -42.73 -7.08 -7.53
C SER A 386 -43.45 -5.71 -7.55
N PRO A 387 -44.70 -5.64 -8.05
CA PRO A 387 -45.48 -4.41 -8.02
C PRO A 387 -45.51 -3.79 -6.63
N CYS A 388 -45.06 -2.54 -6.54
CA CYS A 388 -44.78 -1.84 -5.29
C CYS A 388 -45.64 -0.57 -5.21
N ALA A 389 -46.59 -0.53 -4.26
CA ALA A 389 -47.51 0.59 -4.07
C ALA A 389 -47.00 1.55 -2.98
N LEU A 390 -45.97 2.35 -3.30
CA LEU A 390 -45.35 3.29 -2.34
C LEU A 390 -46.34 4.30 -1.73
N TYR A 391 -47.41 4.64 -2.45
CA TYR A 391 -48.46 5.55 -1.98
C TYR A 391 -49.29 4.99 -0.80
N LEU A 392 -49.18 3.69 -0.49
CA LEU A 392 -49.80 3.06 0.69
C LEU A 392 -48.90 3.14 1.93
N GLY A 393 -47.76 3.84 1.87
CA GLY A 393 -46.82 4.01 2.98
C GLY A 393 -45.69 2.98 3.02
N ALA A 394 -45.54 2.15 1.98
CA ALA A 394 -44.35 1.32 1.81
C ALA A 394 -43.11 2.21 1.64
N THR A 395 -42.00 1.91 2.32
CA THR A 395 -40.76 2.73 2.22
C THR A 395 -39.67 2.06 1.39
N SER A 396 -39.91 0.83 0.93
CA SER A 396 -39.03 0.11 0.01
C SER A 396 -39.81 -0.91 -0.81
N CYS A 397 -39.21 -1.35 -1.91
CA CYS A 397 -39.71 -2.40 -2.78
C CYS A 397 -38.86 -3.67 -2.65
N SER A 398 -39.36 -4.80 -3.17
CA SER A 398 -38.80 -6.13 -2.90
C SER A 398 -37.35 -6.37 -3.33
N THR A 399 -36.80 -5.53 -4.21
CA THR A 399 -35.44 -5.66 -4.77
C THR A 399 -34.56 -4.45 -4.47
N ASP A 400 -34.96 -3.55 -3.57
CA ASP A 400 -34.16 -2.36 -3.24
C ASP A 400 -32.79 -2.72 -2.64
N ASN A 401 -32.68 -3.89 -1.97
CA ASN A 401 -31.44 -4.45 -1.44
C ASN A 401 -30.45 -4.89 -2.53
N GLU A 402 -30.89 -5.03 -3.79
CA GLU A 402 -30.03 -5.42 -4.90
C GLU A 402 -29.22 -4.25 -5.46
N ALA A 403 -29.60 -3.00 -5.13
CA ALA A 403 -28.79 -1.82 -5.41
C ALA A 403 -27.35 -2.00 -4.87
N PRO A 404 -26.30 -1.72 -5.67
CA PRO A 404 -24.93 -1.85 -5.20
C PRO A 404 -24.64 -0.95 -4.00
N ALA A 405 -24.04 -1.51 -2.96
CA ALA A 405 -23.64 -0.76 -1.75
C ALA A 405 -22.60 0.33 -2.04
N PHE A 406 -21.76 0.11 -3.05
CA PHE A 406 -20.78 1.06 -3.55
C PHE A 406 -20.74 0.97 -5.08
N MET A 407 -20.58 2.12 -5.73
CA MET A 407 -20.45 2.24 -7.19
C MET A 407 -19.65 3.49 -7.53
N GLN A 408 -18.93 3.45 -8.64
CA GLN A 408 -18.10 4.55 -9.14
C GLN A 408 -18.66 5.09 -10.46
N GLY A 409 -19.13 4.22 -11.35
CA GLY A 409 -19.66 4.56 -12.67
C GLY A 409 -19.23 3.59 -13.77
N GLY A 410 -19.91 3.65 -14.92
CA GLY A 410 -19.56 2.91 -16.13
C GLY A 410 -20.39 1.64 -16.35
N ASN A 411 -20.55 0.76 -15.35
CA ASN A 411 -21.35 -0.46 -15.50
C ASN A 411 -22.78 -0.16 -15.98
N THR A 412 -23.37 -1.06 -16.78
CA THR A 412 -24.75 -0.87 -17.25
C THR A 412 -25.74 -1.10 -16.10
N LEU A 413 -26.69 -0.19 -15.96
CA LEU A 413 -27.70 -0.19 -14.90
C LEU A 413 -29.12 -0.36 -15.45
N ILE A 414 -30.01 -0.85 -14.59
CA ILE A 414 -31.47 -0.92 -14.79
C ILE A 414 -32.18 -0.27 -13.60
N ALA A 415 -33.41 0.20 -13.81
CA ALA A 415 -34.29 0.61 -12.71
C ALA A 415 -34.84 -0.63 -11.96
N LEU A 416 -34.82 -0.60 -10.63
CA LEU A 416 -35.21 -1.73 -9.79
C LEU A 416 -36.69 -1.74 -9.41
N ARG A 417 -37.36 -0.59 -9.31
CA ARG A 417 -38.70 -0.50 -8.70
C ARG A 417 -39.82 -0.53 -9.72
N ASN A 418 -40.72 -1.50 -9.60
CA ASN A 418 -41.98 -1.56 -10.34
C ASN A 418 -43.09 -0.81 -9.57
N ILE A 419 -43.14 0.50 -9.72
CA ILE A 419 -44.04 1.35 -8.94
C ILE A 419 -45.44 1.37 -9.55
N VAL A 420 -46.43 0.96 -8.75
CA VAL A 420 -47.83 0.93 -9.18
C VAL A 420 -48.41 2.34 -9.21
N GLN A 421 -49.18 2.65 -10.27
CA GLN A 421 -49.93 3.90 -10.38
C GLN A 421 -50.83 4.10 -9.16
N ASN A 422 -50.74 5.26 -8.53
CA ASN A 422 -51.64 5.68 -7.46
C ASN A 422 -53.03 5.94 -8.06
N PRO A 423 -54.08 5.18 -7.64
CA PRO A 423 -55.43 5.35 -8.17
C PRO A 423 -56.08 6.69 -7.77
N ASN A 424 -55.54 7.37 -6.75
CA ASN A 424 -56.04 8.67 -6.30
C ASN A 424 -55.44 9.85 -7.10
N LEU A 425 -54.52 9.59 -8.02
CA LEU A 425 -53.88 10.60 -8.86
C LEU A 425 -54.24 10.34 -10.32
N ALA A 426 -54.29 11.41 -11.11
CA ALA A 426 -54.48 11.28 -12.55
C ALA A 426 -53.37 10.41 -13.17
N PRO A 427 -53.65 9.67 -14.26
CA PRO A 427 -52.65 8.87 -14.96
C PRO A 427 -51.38 9.69 -15.26
N GLY A 428 -50.22 9.13 -14.93
CA GLY A 428 -48.93 9.79 -15.14
C GLY A 428 -48.49 10.77 -14.04
N LEU A 429 -49.32 11.04 -13.02
CA LEU A 429 -48.98 11.88 -11.86
C LEU A 429 -48.53 11.08 -10.62
N THR A 430 -48.21 9.79 -10.75
CA THR A 430 -47.65 9.01 -9.63
C THR A 430 -46.15 9.22 -9.56
N PRO A 431 -45.59 9.66 -8.41
CA PRO A 431 -44.14 9.72 -8.22
C PRO A 431 -43.49 8.37 -8.47
N GLN A 432 -42.34 8.37 -9.16
CA GLN A 432 -41.55 7.18 -9.48
C GLN A 432 -40.15 7.26 -8.88
N PRO A 433 -39.97 7.25 -7.54
CA PRO A 433 -38.66 7.20 -6.92
C PRO A 433 -37.92 5.90 -7.22
N GLN A 434 -36.88 5.94 -8.07
CA GLN A 434 -36.15 4.76 -8.53
C GLN A 434 -34.80 4.56 -7.83
N LEU A 435 -34.46 3.28 -7.61
CA LEU A 435 -33.11 2.80 -7.33
C LEU A 435 -32.57 2.04 -8.53
N PHE A 436 -31.25 1.94 -8.65
CA PHE A 436 -30.59 1.35 -9.82
C PHE A 436 -29.68 0.19 -9.43
N GLY A 437 -29.77 -0.90 -10.19
CA GLY A 437 -28.93 -2.09 -10.03
C GLY A 437 -28.27 -2.51 -11.34
N LEU A 438 -27.32 -3.45 -11.28
CA LEU A 438 -26.53 -3.88 -12.42
C LEU A 438 -27.39 -4.66 -13.43
N ALA A 439 -27.22 -4.42 -14.72
CA ALA A 439 -27.97 -5.10 -15.77
C ALA A 439 -27.51 -6.56 -16.00
N TYR A 440 -26.25 -6.86 -15.69
CA TYR A 440 -25.58 -8.12 -16.03
C TYR A 440 -25.03 -8.86 -14.80
N ASN A 441 -24.80 -10.16 -14.98
CA ASN A 441 -24.00 -10.98 -14.07
C ASN A 441 -22.51 -10.83 -14.41
N TYR A 442 -21.63 -11.19 -13.47
CA TYR A 442 -20.19 -11.03 -13.62
C TYR A 442 -19.46 -12.35 -13.35
N ARG A 443 -18.89 -12.91 -14.42
CA ARG A 443 -18.02 -14.10 -14.39
C ARG A 443 -16.75 -13.78 -15.14
N LEU A 444 -15.70 -13.42 -14.42
CA LEU A 444 -14.52 -12.82 -15.02
C LEU A 444 -13.48 -13.89 -15.30
N LEU A 445 -13.07 -13.99 -16.55
CA LEU A 445 -11.85 -14.68 -16.95
C LEU A 445 -10.74 -13.63 -17.04
N ASP A 446 -9.65 -13.82 -16.29
CA ASP A 446 -8.52 -12.90 -16.26
C ASP A 446 -7.21 -13.61 -16.61
N ILE A 447 -6.39 -12.96 -17.42
CA ILE A 447 -5.07 -13.44 -17.82
C ILE A 447 -4.08 -12.32 -17.55
N LYS A 448 -3.08 -12.58 -16.71
CA LYS A 448 -2.01 -11.63 -16.40
C LYS A 448 -0.65 -12.21 -16.71
N ALA A 449 0.22 -11.41 -17.32
CA ALA A 449 1.63 -11.71 -17.54
C ALA A 449 2.52 -10.52 -17.12
N GLN A 450 3.69 -10.84 -16.58
CA GLN A 450 4.74 -9.90 -16.23
C GLN A 450 6.10 -10.47 -16.65
N TRP A 451 6.88 -9.71 -17.41
CA TRP A 451 8.25 -10.05 -17.76
C TRP A 451 9.21 -8.99 -17.21
N ASP A 452 10.12 -9.41 -16.34
CA ASP A 452 11.21 -8.62 -15.82
C ASP A 452 12.50 -9.00 -16.57
N THR A 453 13.22 -8.01 -17.08
CA THR A 453 14.52 -8.18 -17.72
C THR A 453 15.52 -7.09 -17.33
N VAL A 454 16.81 -7.32 -17.57
CA VAL A 454 17.88 -6.33 -17.41
C VAL A 454 18.40 -5.94 -18.80
N VAL A 455 18.23 -4.68 -19.17
CA VAL A 455 18.75 -4.07 -20.39
C VAL A 455 19.99 -3.23 -20.09
N ALA A 456 20.94 -3.19 -21.05
CA ALA A 456 22.16 -2.38 -20.95
C ALA A 456 22.93 -2.54 -19.62
N ASN A 457 23.12 -3.80 -19.18
CA ASN A 457 23.90 -4.24 -18.01
C ASN A 457 23.49 -3.72 -16.62
N ARG A 458 22.58 -2.75 -16.50
CA ARG A 458 22.14 -2.19 -15.19
C ARG A 458 20.70 -1.67 -15.15
N VAL A 459 20.05 -1.46 -16.29
CA VAL A 459 18.71 -0.87 -16.32
C VAL A 459 17.70 -2.00 -16.34
N LYS A 460 16.77 -2.02 -15.39
CA LYS A 460 15.68 -3.00 -15.40
C LYS A 460 14.55 -2.54 -16.32
N LEU A 461 13.89 -3.49 -16.97
CA LEU A 461 12.68 -3.30 -17.76
C LEU A 461 11.64 -4.30 -17.26
N ARG A 462 10.44 -3.81 -16.94
CA ARG A 462 9.26 -4.63 -16.66
C ARG A 462 8.21 -4.38 -17.73
N LEU A 463 7.71 -5.45 -18.34
CA LEU A 463 6.51 -5.43 -19.18
C LEU A 463 5.38 -6.15 -18.46
N ASP A 464 4.27 -5.45 -18.27
CA ASP A 464 3.02 -5.95 -17.71
C ASP A 464 1.95 -6.01 -18.80
N GLY A 465 1.24 -7.13 -18.87
CA GLY A 465 0.04 -7.31 -19.69
C GLY A 465 -1.07 -7.96 -18.89
N GLU A 466 -2.29 -7.47 -19.03
CA GLU A 466 -3.47 -8.07 -18.41
C GLU A 466 -4.67 -7.96 -19.35
N PHE A 467 -5.47 -9.01 -19.41
CA PHE A 467 -6.70 -9.07 -20.19
C PHE A 467 -7.79 -9.72 -19.35
N VAL A 468 -8.92 -9.05 -19.24
CA VAL A 468 -10.10 -9.55 -18.53
C VAL A 468 -11.31 -9.59 -19.46
N ARG A 469 -12.13 -10.62 -19.30
CA ARG A 469 -13.42 -10.74 -19.98
C ARG A 469 -14.51 -11.21 -19.04
N ASN A 470 -15.63 -10.48 -19.01
CA ASN A 470 -16.88 -10.96 -18.40
C ASN A 470 -17.59 -11.97 -19.32
N LEU A 471 -17.52 -13.25 -18.94
CA LEU A 471 -18.15 -14.37 -19.65
C LEU A 471 -19.67 -14.41 -19.49
N ALA A 472 -20.23 -13.71 -18.49
CA ALA A 472 -21.67 -13.68 -18.24
C ALA A 472 -22.41 -12.57 -19.02
N TYR A 473 -21.67 -11.69 -19.71
CA TYR A 473 -22.24 -10.63 -20.53
C TYR A 473 -23.05 -11.18 -21.71
N ASN A 474 -24.28 -10.71 -21.83
CA ASN A 474 -25.18 -11.06 -22.93
C ASN A 474 -26.20 -9.95 -23.11
N GLU A 475 -26.01 -9.12 -24.14
CA GLU A 475 -26.86 -7.97 -24.43
C GLU A 475 -28.34 -8.34 -24.62
N ASP A 476 -28.63 -9.44 -25.35
CA ASP A 476 -30.01 -9.89 -25.58
C ASP A 476 -30.74 -10.19 -24.26
N LYS A 477 -30.04 -10.76 -23.28
CA LYS A 477 -30.63 -11.01 -21.95
C LYS A 477 -30.97 -9.72 -21.19
N ALA A 478 -30.27 -8.62 -21.43
CA ALA A 478 -30.62 -7.33 -20.84
C ALA A 478 -31.85 -6.71 -21.50
N PHE A 479 -31.97 -6.79 -22.84
CA PHE A 479 -33.12 -6.24 -23.57
C PHE A 479 -34.37 -7.14 -23.57
N ASN A 480 -34.24 -8.41 -23.20
CA ASN A 480 -35.36 -9.31 -22.94
C ASN A 480 -35.80 -9.31 -21.46
N ALA A 481 -35.18 -8.48 -20.61
CA ALA A 481 -35.55 -8.37 -19.20
C ALA A 481 -36.75 -7.43 -19.00
N ALA A 482 -37.41 -7.53 -17.83
CA ALA A 482 -38.55 -6.70 -17.49
C ALA A 482 -38.20 -5.21 -17.29
N SER A 483 -36.95 -4.90 -16.97
CA SER A 483 -36.41 -3.54 -16.86
C SER A 483 -35.23 -3.40 -17.81
N LEU A 484 -35.23 -2.32 -18.58
CA LEU A 484 -34.25 -2.10 -19.65
C LEU A 484 -33.06 -1.26 -19.18
N PRO A 485 -31.90 -1.36 -19.85
CA PRO A 485 -30.74 -0.52 -19.57
C PRO A 485 -31.08 0.99 -19.57
N VAL A 486 -30.53 1.74 -18.62
CA VAL A 486 -30.80 3.19 -18.46
C VAL A 486 -29.60 4.09 -18.78
N ASN A 487 -28.43 3.52 -19.02
CA ASN A 487 -27.19 4.22 -19.35
C ASN A 487 -26.46 3.54 -20.52
N ASN A 488 -25.32 4.14 -20.92
CA ASN A 488 -24.48 3.65 -22.01
C ASN A 488 -25.15 3.71 -23.40
N TYR A 489 -25.86 4.81 -23.66
CA TYR A 489 -26.43 5.14 -24.98
C TYR A 489 -25.57 6.21 -25.68
N GLU A 490 -25.22 5.98 -26.94
CA GLU A 490 -24.51 6.90 -27.84
C GLU A 490 -25.40 8.05 -28.36
N SER A 491 -26.49 8.34 -27.64
CA SER A 491 -27.48 9.33 -28.03
C SER A 491 -27.89 10.12 -26.80
N THR A 492 -27.95 11.44 -26.97
CA THR A 492 -28.52 12.37 -25.98
C THR A 492 -30.03 12.54 -26.17
N SER A 493 -30.64 11.78 -27.08
CA SER A 493 -32.09 11.77 -27.32
C SER A 493 -32.84 11.20 -26.12
N VAL A 494 -33.97 11.81 -25.79
CA VAL A 494 -34.92 11.28 -24.79
C VAL A 494 -35.57 9.95 -25.23
N ASN A 495 -35.46 9.59 -26.50
CA ASN A 495 -35.99 8.35 -27.09
C ASN A 495 -34.85 7.40 -27.52
N ALA A 496 -33.77 7.32 -26.73
CA ALA A 496 -32.67 6.40 -27.02
C ALA A 496 -33.20 4.96 -27.20
N THR A 497 -32.74 4.31 -28.26
CA THR A 497 -33.18 2.96 -28.64
C THR A 497 -32.08 1.95 -28.37
N ARG A 498 -32.42 0.66 -28.50
CA ARG A 498 -31.41 -0.41 -28.48
C ARG A 498 -30.30 -0.20 -29.52
N ALA A 499 -30.59 0.42 -30.66
CA ALA A 499 -29.58 0.71 -31.68
C ALA A 499 -28.52 1.74 -31.22
N ASP A 500 -28.87 2.57 -30.24
CA ASP A 500 -27.98 3.57 -29.63
C ASP A 500 -27.18 2.99 -28.45
N TYR A 501 -27.61 1.86 -27.88
CA TYR A 501 -26.96 1.24 -26.74
C TYR A 501 -25.60 0.65 -27.11
N ARG A 502 -24.57 0.93 -26.32
CA ARG A 502 -23.23 0.36 -26.47
C ARG A 502 -22.66 -0.05 -25.12
N SER A 503 -22.26 -1.30 -25.00
CA SER A 503 -21.51 -1.81 -23.86
C SER A 503 -20.46 -2.83 -24.33
N GLY A 504 -19.74 -3.47 -23.42
CA GLY A 504 -18.95 -4.65 -23.74
C GLY A 504 -18.31 -5.32 -22.52
N PRO A 505 -17.84 -6.56 -22.69
CA PRO A 505 -17.31 -7.38 -21.60
C PRO A 505 -15.79 -7.38 -21.46
N ASN A 506 -15.03 -6.63 -22.25
CA ASN A 506 -13.57 -6.79 -22.31
C ASN A 506 -12.82 -5.62 -21.71
N GLY A 507 -11.71 -5.93 -21.03
CA GLY A 507 -10.72 -4.96 -20.58
C GLY A 507 -9.31 -5.46 -20.85
N PHE A 508 -8.38 -4.55 -21.07
CA PHE A 508 -6.95 -4.87 -21.12
C PHE A 508 -6.09 -3.71 -20.61
N LEU A 509 -4.91 -4.09 -20.12
CA LEU A 509 -3.85 -3.19 -19.70
C LEU A 509 -2.53 -3.68 -20.27
N ALA A 510 -1.76 -2.74 -20.82
CA ALA A 510 -0.37 -2.96 -21.17
C ALA A 510 0.47 -1.84 -20.55
N LYS A 511 1.57 -2.18 -19.87
CA LYS A 511 2.44 -1.22 -19.22
C LYS A 511 3.90 -1.63 -19.36
N ALA A 512 4.75 -0.67 -19.70
CA ALA A 512 6.20 -0.82 -19.70
C ALA A 512 6.80 0.11 -18.64
N THR A 513 7.67 -0.44 -17.79
CA THR A 513 8.38 0.30 -16.74
C THR A 513 9.88 0.13 -16.93
N ILE A 514 10.61 1.23 -17.06
CA ILE A 514 12.08 1.25 -17.14
C ILE A 514 12.68 1.85 -15.87
N GLY A 515 13.81 1.32 -15.42
CA GLY A 515 14.41 1.64 -14.13
C GLY A 515 14.02 0.63 -13.05
N GLU A 516 14.22 0.96 -11.78
CA GLU A 516 13.88 0.08 -10.66
C GLU A 516 12.35 0.00 -10.48
N PRO A 517 11.69 -1.14 -10.74
CA PRO A 517 10.21 -1.21 -10.69
C PRO A 517 9.64 -0.81 -9.33
N GLU A 518 10.39 -1.08 -8.25
CA GLU A 518 10.04 -0.72 -6.88
C GLU A 518 11.21 0.06 -6.24
N PRO A 519 11.28 1.39 -6.39
CA PRO A 519 12.34 2.21 -5.83
C PRO A 519 12.26 2.22 -4.29
N THR A 520 13.27 1.67 -3.62
CA THR A 520 13.35 1.59 -2.15
C THR A 520 14.58 2.30 -1.59
N SER A 521 15.61 2.50 -2.40
CA SER A 521 16.89 3.07 -2.00
C SER A 521 17.15 4.38 -2.72
N LYS A 522 17.73 5.36 -2.02
CA LYS A 522 18.03 6.69 -2.56
C LYS A 522 18.71 6.62 -3.93
N GLY A 523 18.20 7.39 -4.89
CA GLY A 523 18.72 7.45 -6.26
C GLY A 523 18.13 6.40 -7.20
N GLN A 524 17.40 5.40 -6.70
CA GLN A 524 16.60 4.53 -7.55
C GLN A 524 15.43 5.32 -8.16
N TRP A 525 15.12 5.01 -9.41
CA TRP A 525 14.08 5.69 -10.17
C TRP A 525 13.39 4.73 -11.10
N ASN A 526 12.18 5.09 -11.52
CA ASN A 526 11.55 4.48 -12.68
C ASN A 526 10.72 5.47 -13.48
N PHE A 527 10.43 5.07 -14.71
CA PHE A 527 9.47 5.70 -15.59
C PHE A 527 8.59 4.61 -16.19
N SER A 528 7.29 4.87 -16.27
CA SER A 528 6.31 3.93 -16.81
C SER A 528 5.40 4.60 -17.83
N VAL A 529 5.12 3.88 -18.91
CA VAL A 529 4.07 4.18 -19.88
C VAL A 529 3.11 3.02 -19.90
N GLY A 530 1.82 3.30 -19.77
CA GLY A 530 0.78 2.31 -19.87
C GLY A 530 -0.40 2.78 -20.71
N TYR A 531 -1.16 1.81 -21.20
CA TYR A 531 -2.46 2.02 -21.80
C TYR A 531 -3.47 1.08 -21.14
N LYS A 532 -4.61 1.64 -20.73
CA LYS A 532 -5.72 0.90 -20.12
C LYS A 532 -6.94 1.10 -21.00
N TYR A 533 -7.68 0.03 -21.26
CA TYR A 533 -8.97 0.06 -21.97
C TYR A 533 -9.91 -0.87 -21.23
N LEU A 534 -11.07 -0.36 -20.79
CA LEU A 534 -12.00 -1.11 -19.96
C LEU A 534 -13.43 -0.78 -20.41
N GLN A 535 -14.11 -1.76 -21.01
CA GLN A 535 -15.51 -1.60 -21.44
C GLN A 535 -16.46 -1.54 -20.22
N PRO A 536 -17.68 -1.01 -20.40
CA PRO A 536 -18.64 -0.83 -19.31
C PRO A 536 -18.85 -2.05 -18.43
N ASP A 537 -19.03 -3.25 -18.98
CA ASP A 537 -19.41 -4.44 -18.20
C ASP A 537 -18.30 -5.52 -18.22
N ALA A 538 -17.04 -5.07 -18.33
CA ALA A 538 -15.87 -5.93 -18.30
C ALA A 538 -15.50 -6.43 -16.89
N THR A 539 -15.66 -5.57 -15.89
CA THR A 539 -15.44 -5.84 -14.47
C THR A 539 -16.49 -5.07 -13.65
N LEU A 540 -16.57 -5.32 -12.34
CA LEU A 540 -17.43 -4.53 -11.45
C LEU A 540 -16.77 -3.18 -11.15
N ASP A 541 -17.49 -2.09 -11.43
CA ASP A 541 -17.03 -0.72 -11.20
C ASP A 541 -16.73 -0.42 -9.73
N ALA A 542 -17.42 -1.09 -8.82
CA ALA A 542 -17.27 -0.94 -7.39
C ALA A 542 -15.85 -1.24 -6.88
N PHE A 543 -15.05 -2.02 -7.63
CA PHE A 543 -13.77 -2.56 -7.16
C PHE A 543 -12.56 -2.09 -7.96
N THR A 544 -12.74 -1.30 -9.01
CA THR A 544 -11.65 -0.82 -9.88
C THR A 544 -10.91 0.39 -9.29
N ASP A 545 -9.76 0.73 -9.88
CA ASP A 545 -8.93 1.90 -9.52
C ASP A 545 -9.75 3.20 -9.48
N PRO A 546 -9.76 3.96 -8.37
CA PRO A 546 -10.55 5.20 -8.25
C PRO A 546 -9.89 6.42 -8.92
N ASP A 547 -8.66 6.30 -9.41
CA ASP A 547 -7.89 7.42 -9.95
C ASP A 547 -8.04 7.54 -11.48
N PHE A 548 -7.94 6.42 -12.23
CA PHE A 548 -8.08 6.44 -13.69
C PHE A 548 -9.51 6.77 -14.13
N HIS A 549 -9.69 7.85 -14.90
CA HIS A 549 -11.01 8.41 -15.27
C HIS A 549 -11.88 8.79 -14.04
N LEU A 550 -11.26 8.99 -12.87
CA LEU A 550 -11.93 9.21 -11.58
C LEU A 550 -12.78 8.02 -11.08
N GLY A 551 -12.45 6.80 -11.54
CA GLY A 551 -13.01 5.57 -11.02
C GLY A 551 -13.94 4.83 -11.98
N GLY A 552 -14.22 3.58 -11.65
CA GLY A 552 -15.23 2.78 -12.33
C GLY A 552 -14.73 2.09 -13.61
N THR A 553 -15.64 1.91 -14.56
CA THR A 553 -15.41 1.24 -15.86
C THR A 553 -15.76 2.19 -17.00
N ASN A 554 -15.85 1.68 -18.24
CA ASN A 554 -16.14 2.47 -19.43
C ASN A 554 -15.07 3.53 -19.77
N ALA A 555 -13.80 3.26 -19.50
CA ALA A 555 -12.72 4.21 -19.72
C ALA A 555 -11.56 3.62 -20.51
N ARG A 556 -10.91 4.47 -21.31
CA ARG A 556 -9.67 4.13 -22.01
C ARG A 556 -8.71 5.30 -22.07
N GLY A 557 -7.42 5.01 -22.14
CA GLY A 557 -6.43 6.08 -22.11
C GLY A 557 -5.03 5.66 -21.70
N TYR A 558 -4.19 6.68 -21.56
CA TYR A 558 -2.77 6.55 -21.28
C TYR A 558 -2.46 6.87 -19.82
N ILE A 559 -1.44 6.17 -19.31
CA ILE A 559 -0.89 6.32 -17.98
C ILE A 559 0.59 6.64 -18.14
N LEU A 560 1.01 7.80 -17.67
CA LEU A 560 2.43 8.14 -17.53
C LEU A 560 2.74 8.22 -16.05
N ALA A 561 3.83 7.58 -15.61
CA ALA A 561 4.26 7.67 -14.23
C ALA A 561 5.79 7.77 -14.14
N ALA A 562 6.28 8.54 -13.18
CA ALA A 562 7.69 8.61 -12.83
C ALA A 562 7.83 8.56 -11.31
N SER A 563 8.83 7.84 -10.81
CA SER A 563 9.16 7.77 -9.40
C SER A 563 10.65 7.97 -9.16
N TYR A 564 11.01 8.64 -8.07
CA TYR A 564 12.40 8.83 -7.64
C TYR A 564 12.51 8.68 -6.12
N ALA A 565 13.31 7.72 -5.66
CA ALA A 565 13.59 7.50 -4.25
C ALA A 565 14.53 8.59 -3.73
N VAL A 566 14.02 9.44 -2.83
CA VAL A 566 14.76 10.53 -2.21
C VAL A 566 15.51 10.09 -0.95
N ALA A 567 15.02 9.04 -0.29
CA ALA A 567 15.64 8.40 0.85
C ALA A 567 15.29 6.90 0.86
N ARG A 568 15.74 6.18 1.89
CA ARG A 568 15.32 4.80 2.10
C ARG A 568 13.82 4.77 2.37
N ASP A 569 13.11 3.94 1.61
CA ASP A 569 11.66 3.73 1.69
C ASP A 569 10.81 5.01 1.61
N ALA A 570 11.36 6.07 0.99
CA ALA A 570 10.65 7.32 0.71
C ALA A 570 10.95 7.83 -0.71
N TRP A 571 9.90 8.14 -1.47
CA TRP A 571 10.00 8.51 -2.89
C TRP A 571 9.00 9.59 -3.28
N LEU A 572 9.39 10.38 -4.27
CA LEU A 572 8.51 11.28 -4.99
C LEU A 572 7.94 10.55 -6.20
N SER A 573 6.66 10.75 -6.50
CA SER A 573 6.03 10.27 -7.73
C SER A 573 5.24 11.35 -8.43
N ALA A 574 5.22 11.27 -9.76
CA ALA A 574 4.31 12.03 -10.61
C ALA A 574 3.54 11.03 -11.49
N ARG A 575 2.21 11.12 -11.50
CA ARG A 575 1.33 10.30 -12.34
C ARG A 575 0.42 11.20 -13.16
N TYR A 576 0.40 11.01 -14.47
CA TYR A 576 -0.52 11.68 -15.38
C TYR A 576 -1.40 10.63 -16.05
N LEU A 577 -2.70 10.77 -15.85
CA LEU A 577 -3.74 9.88 -16.36
C LEU A 577 -4.55 10.65 -17.38
N SER A 578 -4.49 10.28 -18.64
CA SER A 578 -5.33 10.88 -19.67
C SER A 578 -6.32 9.84 -20.15
N ALA A 579 -7.60 10.03 -19.84
CA ALA A 579 -8.64 9.04 -20.07
C ALA A 579 -9.87 9.66 -20.71
N LYS A 580 -10.58 8.86 -21.50
CA LYS A 580 -11.89 9.19 -22.06
C LYS A 580 -12.81 7.98 -22.03
N GLU A 581 -14.11 8.20 -22.12
CA GLU A 581 -15.04 7.08 -22.20
C GLU A 581 -14.84 6.21 -23.45
N VAL A 582 -15.21 4.94 -23.29
CA VAL A 582 -15.28 4.00 -24.41
C VAL A 582 -16.59 4.21 -25.16
N TYR A 583 -17.71 4.29 -24.45
CA TYR A 583 -19.06 4.45 -24.98
C TYR A 583 -19.88 5.49 -24.23
N GLY A 584 -20.93 6.00 -24.88
CA GLY A 584 -21.91 6.90 -24.29
C GLY A 584 -21.53 8.38 -24.44
N PRO A 585 -22.20 9.27 -23.68
CA PRO A 585 -21.95 10.71 -23.73
C PRO A 585 -20.45 11.00 -23.48
N PRO A 586 -19.80 11.90 -24.23
CA PRO A 586 -18.35 12.07 -24.13
C PRO A 586 -17.93 12.69 -22.79
N VAL A 587 -16.97 12.07 -22.11
CA VAL A 587 -16.26 12.60 -20.93
C VAL A 587 -14.80 12.20 -21.05
N THR A 588 -13.98 13.23 -21.20
CA THR A 588 -12.52 13.16 -21.17
C THR A 588 -12.02 13.84 -19.92
N ILE A 589 -11.11 13.17 -19.21
CA ILE A 589 -10.54 13.63 -17.94
C ILE A 589 -9.05 13.36 -17.96
N ASP A 590 -8.28 14.41 -17.69
CA ASP A 590 -6.87 14.32 -17.38
C ASP A 590 -6.66 14.53 -15.87
N VAL A 591 -5.93 13.64 -15.22
CA VAL A 591 -5.59 13.71 -13.80
C VAL A 591 -4.08 13.78 -13.64
N LEU A 592 -3.57 14.82 -12.98
CA LEU A 592 -2.18 14.92 -12.58
C LEU A 592 -2.09 14.74 -11.07
N GLN A 593 -1.21 13.84 -10.62
CA GLN A 593 -0.94 13.57 -9.22
C GLN A 593 0.55 13.77 -8.97
N LEU A 594 0.89 14.58 -7.98
CA LEU A 594 2.23 14.76 -7.46
C LEU A 594 2.23 14.27 -6.01
N GLU A 595 3.10 13.32 -5.68
CA GLU A 595 3.03 12.65 -4.39
C GLU A 595 4.41 12.56 -3.74
N LEU A 596 4.42 12.70 -2.41
CA LEU A 596 5.48 12.23 -1.54
C LEU A 596 4.96 11.00 -0.81
N ASN A 597 5.68 9.90 -0.92
CA ASN A 597 5.34 8.63 -0.31
C ASN A 597 6.45 8.19 0.64
N ALA A 598 6.07 7.53 1.73
CA ALA A 598 6.98 6.86 2.64
C ALA A 598 6.32 5.59 3.20
N ARG A 599 7.11 4.57 3.49
CA ARG A 599 6.69 3.36 4.19
C ARG A 599 7.72 2.95 5.25
N PHE A 600 7.30 2.22 6.27
CA PHE A 600 8.18 1.76 7.35
C PHE A 600 7.78 0.40 7.89
#